data_AF-A0A1F0BAA9-F1
#
_entry.id   AF-A0A1F0BAA9-F1
#
_cell.length_a   1.000
_cell.length_b   1.000
_cell.length_c   1.000
_cell.angle_alpha   90.00
_cell.angle_beta   90.00
_cell.angle_gamma   90.00
#
_symmetry.space_group_name_H-M   'P 1'
#
loop_
_entity.id
_entity.type
_entity.pdbx_description
1 polymer ?
#
loop_
_entity_poly.entity_id
_entity_poly.type
_entity_poly.pdbx_seq_one_letter_code
_entity_poly.pdbx_strand_id
1 'polypeptide(L)'
;MKRITANQYQTSERYYKLPKILFEDEKYMDMKLEVKVAYSILKDRLELSLSRGWIDEEGAVYLVFSNSKLMRLLGCSKSKLLSIKKILKEYDLIDEVQQSSSEKGRLANKIYLGELSSTPVGNSNRPSVKKRLGQVKNETAPVSYSAPSETEVSETKYSETESLFIEEEEERNSQPILRRKVEKVTKYDRDYIWGLVQDQFRREGFSEAASEIAMTDFERIYQYALDNVRFVRRAEVLAEFVFNGLYSVWNNRVRKGGG
;
A
#
# COMPACT_ATOMS: atom_id res chain seq x y z
N MET A 1 -21.87 -7.58 -24.90
CA MET A 1 -20.99 -6.71 -24.10
C MET A 1 -21.86 -5.81 -23.24
N LYS A 2 -21.75 -5.86 -21.91
CA LYS A 2 -22.50 -4.96 -21.01
C LYS A 2 -21.73 -3.64 -20.89
N ARG A 3 -22.41 -2.50 -21.02
CA ARG A 3 -21.81 -1.17 -20.84
C ARG A 3 -21.78 -0.84 -19.34
N ILE A 4 -20.72 -0.15 -18.91
CA ILE A 4 -20.62 0.33 -17.52
C ILE A 4 -21.74 1.34 -17.28
N THR A 5 -22.52 1.12 -16.23
CA THR A 5 -23.60 2.03 -15.81
C THR A 5 -23.06 3.07 -14.82
N ALA A 6 -23.69 4.25 -14.74
CA ALA A 6 -23.26 5.33 -13.84
C ALA A 6 -23.16 4.89 -12.36
N ASN A 7 -24.04 3.96 -11.95
CA ASN A 7 -24.01 3.38 -10.60
C ASN A 7 -22.80 2.46 -10.40
N GLN A 8 -22.37 1.71 -11.41
CA GLN A 8 -21.17 0.85 -11.31
C GLN A 8 -19.88 1.66 -11.22
N TYR A 9 -19.82 2.80 -11.88
CA TYR A 9 -18.67 3.72 -11.83
C TYR A 9 -18.38 4.20 -10.39
N GLN A 10 -19.42 4.38 -9.57
CA GLN A 10 -19.26 4.87 -8.18
C GLN A 10 -19.00 3.76 -7.16
N THR A 11 -19.39 2.52 -7.45
CA THR A 11 -19.59 1.52 -6.38
C THR A 11 -18.54 0.41 -6.33
N SER A 12 -17.74 0.14 -7.38
CA SER A 12 -16.85 -1.04 -7.33
C SER A 12 -15.57 -1.00 -8.15
N GLU A 13 -14.87 0.12 -8.23
CA GLU A 13 -13.60 0.15 -8.99
C GLU A 13 -12.39 0.17 -8.05
N ARG A 14 -11.80 -1.02 -7.83
CA ARG A 14 -10.43 -1.13 -7.30
C ARG A 14 -9.50 -0.87 -8.47
N TYR A 15 -8.67 0.16 -8.38
CA TYR A 15 -7.74 0.55 -9.42
C TYR A 15 -6.33 0.70 -8.87
N TYR A 16 -5.34 0.51 -9.74
CA TYR A 16 -3.96 0.87 -9.43
C TYR A 16 -3.73 2.35 -9.72
N LYS A 17 -3.16 3.08 -8.76
CA LYS A 17 -2.79 4.48 -8.94
C LYS A 17 -1.51 4.56 -9.76
N LEU A 18 -1.59 5.11 -10.96
CA LEU A 18 -0.44 5.33 -11.85
C LEU A 18 0.06 6.78 -11.70
N PRO A 19 1.26 7.02 -11.16
CA PRO A 19 1.77 8.38 -10.97
C PRO A 19 2.02 9.10 -12.30
N LYS A 20 1.42 10.29 -12.45
CA LYS A 20 1.56 11.12 -13.66
C LYS A 20 3.00 11.57 -13.92
N ILE A 21 3.78 11.78 -12.86
CA ILE A 21 5.21 12.13 -12.93
C ILE A 21 6.02 11.14 -13.79
N LEU A 22 5.61 9.86 -13.84
CA LEU A 22 6.27 8.87 -14.69
C LEU A 22 6.13 9.17 -16.20
N PHE A 23 5.21 10.04 -16.58
CA PHE A 23 4.93 10.45 -17.95
C PHE A 23 5.31 11.90 -18.23
N GLU A 24 5.39 12.72 -17.19
CA GLU A 24 5.65 14.17 -17.30
C GLU A 24 7.14 14.52 -17.16
N ASP A 25 7.88 13.83 -16.29
CA ASP A 25 9.30 14.14 -16.03
C ASP A 25 10.23 13.44 -17.05
N GLU A 26 11.17 14.20 -17.62
CA GLU A 26 12.16 13.70 -18.59
C GLU A 26 12.97 12.52 -18.05
N LYS A 27 13.23 12.49 -16.73
CA LYS A 27 13.93 11.38 -16.07
C LYS A 27 13.20 10.06 -16.26
N TYR A 28 11.87 10.06 -16.34
CA TYR A 28 11.05 8.84 -16.35
C TYR A 28 10.34 8.62 -17.69
N MET A 29 10.35 9.63 -18.57
CA MET A 29 9.62 9.63 -19.84
C MET A 29 9.98 8.43 -20.72
N ASP A 30 11.27 8.14 -20.86
CA ASP A 30 11.82 7.07 -21.70
C ASP A 30 11.59 5.65 -21.15
N MET A 31 11.04 5.50 -19.94
CA MET A 31 10.74 4.18 -19.39
C MET A 31 9.63 3.47 -20.18
N LYS A 32 9.77 2.15 -20.33
CA LYS A 32 8.70 1.32 -20.90
C LYS A 32 7.44 1.40 -20.05
N LEU A 33 6.27 1.41 -20.69
CA LEU A 33 4.98 1.45 -20.00
C LEU A 33 4.82 0.33 -18.97
N GLU A 34 5.27 -0.88 -19.31
CA GLU A 34 5.26 -2.04 -18.41
C GLU A 34 6.02 -1.80 -17.11
N VAL A 35 7.13 -1.04 -17.17
CA VAL A 35 7.94 -0.69 -16.00
C VAL A 35 7.22 0.34 -15.14
N LYS A 36 6.58 1.35 -15.76
CA LYS A 36 5.75 2.36 -15.09
C LYS A 36 4.57 1.70 -14.35
N VAL A 37 3.91 0.75 -15.00
CA VAL A 37 2.82 -0.04 -14.41
C VAL A 37 3.33 -0.90 -13.26
N ALA A 38 4.47 -1.59 -13.43
CA ALA A 38 5.06 -2.42 -12.37
C ALA A 38 5.39 -1.59 -11.11
N TYR A 39 5.99 -0.40 -11.27
CA TYR A 39 6.23 0.51 -10.16
C TYR A 39 4.93 0.87 -9.43
N SER A 40 3.86 1.14 -10.18
CA SER A 40 2.56 1.53 -9.62
C SER A 40 1.89 0.42 -8.83
N ILE A 41 1.95 -0.82 -9.33
CA ILE A 41 1.46 -2.00 -8.62
C ILE A 41 2.27 -2.23 -7.34
N LEU A 42 3.59 -2.09 -7.39
CA LEU A 42 4.44 -2.22 -6.20
C LEU A 42 4.17 -1.12 -5.18
N LYS A 43 3.87 0.10 -5.63
CA LYS A 43 3.48 1.22 -4.76
C LYS A 43 2.16 0.95 -4.04
N ASP A 44 1.15 0.42 -4.73
CA ASP A 44 -0.09 -0.05 -4.09
C ASP A 44 0.19 -1.11 -3.02
N ARG A 45 1.05 -2.08 -3.31
CA ARG A 45 1.46 -3.08 -2.31
C ARG A 45 2.26 -2.48 -1.16
N LEU A 46 3.00 -1.41 -1.40
CA LEU A 46 3.74 -0.69 -0.36
C LEU A 46 2.79 -0.03 0.63
N GLU A 47 1.65 0.53 0.17
CA GLU A 47 0.60 1.06 1.05
C GLU A 47 0.10 -0.04 2.01
N LEU A 48 -0.05 -1.29 1.54
CA LEU A 48 -0.41 -2.44 2.38
C LEU A 48 0.72 -2.80 3.37
N SER A 49 1.98 -2.80 2.94
CA SER A 49 3.13 -3.01 3.83
C SER A 49 3.19 -1.97 4.94
N LEU A 50 2.92 -0.70 4.62
CA LEU A 50 2.86 0.39 5.60
C LEU A 50 1.76 0.13 6.64
N SER A 51 0.57 -0.30 6.21
CA SER A 51 -0.53 -0.65 7.13
C SER A 51 -0.17 -1.81 8.07
N ARG A 52 0.68 -2.73 7.58
CA ARG A 52 1.22 -3.87 8.33
C ARG A 52 2.49 -3.51 9.12
N GLY A 53 2.97 -2.27 9.03
CA GLY A 53 4.17 -1.77 9.70
C GLY A 53 5.44 -2.50 9.32
N TRP A 54 5.57 -2.86 8.04
CA TRP A 54 6.80 -3.39 7.45
C TRP A 54 7.75 -2.24 7.17
N ILE A 55 8.36 -1.76 8.24
CA ILE A 55 9.25 -0.61 8.28
C ILE A 55 10.56 -1.09 8.89
N ASP A 56 11.69 -0.67 8.35
CA ASP A 56 13.00 -0.99 8.91
C ASP A 56 13.43 -0.02 10.03
N GLU A 57 14.67 -0.18 10.50
CA GLU A 57 15.23 0.61 11.60
C GLU A 57 15.43 2.10 11.22
N GLU A 58 15.57 2.37 9.92
CA GLU A 58 15.76 3.71 9.35
C GLU A 58 14.43 4.41 9.05
N GLY A 59 13.30 3.71 9.20
CA GLY A 59 11.97 4.24 8.91
C GLY A 59 11.52 4.03 7.46
N ALA A 60 12.28 3.30 6.66
CA ALA A 60 11.94 3.00 5.28
C ALA A 60 10.97 1.80 5.19
N VAL A 61 9.90 1.98 4.42
CA VAL A 61 8.92 0.92 4.17
C VAL A 61 9.50 -0.05 3.14
N TYR A 62 9.40 -1.34 3.42
CA TYR A 62 9.85 -2.38 2.51
C TYR A 62 8.76 -3.39 2.19
N LEU A 63 8.95 -4.06 1.06
CA LEU A 63 8.17 -5.20 0.63
C LEU A 63 9.02 -6.46 0.79
N VAL A 64 8.42 -7.55 1.26
CA VAL A 64 9.04 -8.89 1.22
C VAL A 64 8.30 -9.72 0.20
N PHE A 65 8.91 -9.87 -0.97
CA PHE A 65 8.38 -10.69 -2.05
C PHE A 65 9.43 -11.67 -2.57
N SER A 66 9.02 -12.92 -2.77
CA SER A 66 9.79 -13.84 -3.59
C SER A 66 9.64 -13.48 -5.08
N ASN A 67 10.63 -13.84 -5.90
CA ASN A 67 10.55 -13.63 -7.35
C ASN A 67 9.31 -14.31 -7.95
N SER A 68 8.92 -15.50 -7.46
CA SER A 68 7.71 -16.19 -7.90
C SER A 68 6.44 -15.38 -7.61
N LYS A 69 6.36 -14.73 -6.44
CA LYS A 69 5.21 -13.90 -6.06
C LYS A 69 5.15 -12.62 -6.90
N LEU A 70 6.29 -12.00 -7.21
CA LEU A 70 6.36 -10.87 -8.14
C LEU A 70 5.93 -11.26 -9.55
N MET A 71 6.37 -12.42 -10.05
CA MET A 71 5.95 -12.91 -11.36
C MET A 71 4.43 -13.09 -11.44
N ARG A 72 3.83 -13.69 -10.41
CA ARG A 72 2.38 -13.85 -10.32
C ARG A 72 1.64 -12.52 -10.21
N LEU A 73 2.18 -11.58 -9.43
CA LEU A 73 1.57 -10.26 -9.24
C LEU A 73 1.59 -9.41 -10.52
N LEU A 74 2.70 -9.44 -11.26
CA LEU A 74 2.88 -8.67 -12.49
C LEU A 74 2.44 -9.43 -13.75
N GLY A 75 2.08 -10.71 -13.63
CA GLY A 75 1.70 -11.56 -14.77
C GLY A 75 2.83 -11.72 -15.81
N CYS A 76 4.09 -11.77 -15.39
CA CYS A 76 5.24 -11.75 -16.30
C CYS A 76 6.18 -12.95 -16.14
N SER A 77 6.90 -13.27 -17.23
CA SER A 77 7.92 -14.31 -17.22
C SER A 77 9.14 -13.90 -16.39
N LYS A 78 9.94 -14.89 -15.98
CA LYS A 78 11.13 -14.66 -15.15
C LYS A 78 12.13 -13.70 -15.80
N SER A 79 12.39 -13.84 -17.09
CA SER A 79 13.30 -12.96 -17.84
C SER A 79 12.80 -11.52 -17.89
N LYS A 80 11.49 -11.34 -18.04
CA LYS A 80 10.84 -10.04 -18.08
C LYS A 80 10.85 -9.37 -16.71
N LEU A 81 10.57 -10.10 -15.63
CA LEU A 81 10.70 -9.60 -14.27
C LEU A 81 12.11 -9.07 -13.99
N LEU A 82 13.15 -9.83 -14.35
CA LEU A 82 14.54 -9.40 -14.15
C LEU A 82 14.87 -8.13 -14.95
N SER A 83 14.35 -8.02 -16.16
CA SER A 83 14.51 -6.81 -16.99
C SER A 83 13.82 -5.60 -16.36
N ILE A 84 12.59 -5.77 -15.86
CA ILE A 84 11.84 -4.71 -15.14
C ILE A 84 12.60 -4.27 -13.89
N LYS A 85 13.06 -5.21 -13.06
CA LYS A 85 13.84 -4.91 -11.85
C LYS A 85 15.13 -4.16 -12.18
N LYS A 86 15.83 -4.57 -13.24
CA LYS A 86 17.04 -3.89 -13.70
C LYS A 86 16.77 -2.43 -14.08
N ILE A 87 15.72 -2.18 -14.85
CA ILE A 87 15.33 -0.82 -15.26
C ILE A 87 14.91 -0.01 -14.04
N LEU A 88 14.05 -0.53 -13.16
CA LEU A 88 13.63 0.18 -11.94
C LEU A 88 14.82 0.55 -11.04
N LYS A 89 15.83 -0.31 -10.98
CA LYS A 89 17.08 -0.02 -10.26
C LYS A 89 17.93 1.06 -10.95
N GLU A 90 17.96 1.09 -12.28
CA GLU A 90 18.69 2.11 -13.06
C GLU A 90 18.13 3.53 -12.87
N TYR A 91 16.81 3.63 -12.64
CA TYR A 91 16.13 4.90 -12.36
C TYR A 91 16.03 5.24 -10.86
N ASP A 92 16.72 4.50 -10.00
CA ASP A 92 16.70 4.63 -8.53
C ASP A 92 15.28 4.50 -7.93
N LEU A 93 14.40 3.73 -8.58
CA LEU A 93 13.01 3.52 -8.14
C LEU A 93 12.83 2.27 -7.27
N ILE A 94 13.80 1.36 -7.29
CA ILE A 94 13.82 0.17 -6.45
C ILE A 94 15.24 -0.11 -5.95
N ASP A 95 15.34 -0.48 -4.69
CA ASP A 95 16.51 -1.17 -4.16
C ASP A 95 16.11 -2.53 -3.57
N GLU A 96 16.96 -3.53 -3.76
CA GLU A 96 16.71 -4.90 -3.30
C GLU A 96 17.85 -5.36 -2.41
N VAL A 97 17.53 -5.55 -1.13
CA VAL A 97 18.46 -6.07 -0.13
C VAL A 97 18.22 -7.57 -0.01
N GLN A 98 19.22 -8.34 -0.45
CA GLN A 98 19.20 -9.78 -0.29
C GLN A 98 19.33 -10.12 1.20
N GLN A 99 18.36 -10.86 1.73
CA GLN A 99 18.48 -11.43 3.06
C GLN A 99 19.32 -12.72 2.96
N SER A 100 20.29 -12.88 3.86
CA SER A 100 21.11 -14.10 3.89
C SER A 100 20.24 -15.34 4.09
N SER A 101 20.65 -16.44 3.46
CA SER A 101 20.07 -17.75 3.72
C SER A 101 20.36 -18.11 5.17
N SER A 102 19.39 -17.93 6.06
CA SER A 102 19.50 -18.51 7.40
C SER A 102 19.52 -20.03 7.30
N GLU A 103 19.95 -20.70 8.37
CA GLU A 103 19.93 -22.16 8.53
C GLU A 103 18.52 -22.78 8.34
N LYS A 104 17.46 -21.95 8.35
CA LYS A 104 16.05 -22.31 8.10
C LYS A 104 15.55 -22.09 6.66
N GLY A 105 16.43 -21.77 5.72
CA GLY A 105 16.09 -21.65 4.29
C GLY A 105 16.24 -20.24 3.71
N ARG A 106 15.96 -20.11 2.40
CA ARG A 106 16.02 -18.85 1.65
C ARG A 106 14.90 -17.90 2.10
N LEU A 107 15.24 -16.87 2.87
CA LEU A 107 14.33 -15.74 3.11
C LEU A 107 14.09 -14.98 1.80
N ALA A 108 12.87 -14.45 1.64
CA ALA A 108 12.53 -13.57 0.54
C ALA A 108 13.24 -12.21 0.68
N ASN A 109 13.54 -11.57 -0.44
CA ASN A 109 14.31 -10.33 -0.44
C ASN A 109 13.46 -9.15 0.06
N LYS A 110 14.12 -8.21 0.74
CA LYS A 110 13.53 -6.91 1.08
C LYS A 110 13.67 -5.99 -0.12
N ILE A 111 12.56 -5.41 -0.55
CA ILE A 111 12.48 -4.51 -1.70
C ILE A 111 12.02 -3.16 -1.19
N TYR A 112 12.86 -2.15 -1.36
CA TYR A 112 12.61 -0.76 -1.03
C TYR A 112 12.17 -0.03 -2.30
N LEU A 113 11.18 0.86 -2.16
CA LEU A 113 10.70 1.68 -3.27
C LEU A 113 11.26 3.09 -3.13
N GLY A 114 11.86 3.58 -4.21
CA GLY A 114 12.35 4.96 -4.33
C GLY A 114 11.22 5.96 -4.53
N GLU A 115 11.42 7.16 -3.99
CA GLU A 115 10.53 8.29 -4.20
C GLU A 115 10.69 8.86 -5.62
N LEU A 116 9.56 9.28 -6.21
CA LEU A 116 9.59 10.03 -7.46
C LEU A 116 9.98 11.46 -7.15
N SER A 117 11.24 11.82 -7.40
CA SER A 117 11.65 13.22 -7.37
C SER A 117 11.18 13.89 -8.66
N SER A 118 10.39 14.96 -8.53
CA SER A 118 10.27 15.94 -9.60
C SER A 118 11.50 16.83 -9.51
N THR A 119 12.29 16.89 -10.57
CA THR A 119 13.36 17.90 -10.61
C THR A 119 12.76 19.25 -10.96
N PRO A 120 12.84 20.28 -10.10
CA PRO A 120 12.78 21.64 -10.61
C PRO A 120 14.14 21.87 -11.27
N VAL A 121 14.21 21.70 -12.60
CA VAL A 121 15.33 22.04 -13.50
C VAL A 121 16.62 22.37 -12.76
N GLY A 122 17.35 21.34 -12.34
CA GLY A 122 18.60 21.45 -11.60
C GLY A 122 19.65 20.62 -12.32
N ASN A 123 20.52 21.30 -13.08
CA ASN A 123 21.62 20.73 -13.85
C ASN A 123 22.35 19.62 -13.08
N SER A 124 22.17 18.38 -13.52
CA SER A 124 22.95 17.24 -13.06
C SER A 124 23.57 16.57 -14.28
N ASN A 125 24.85 16.81 -14.47
CA ASN A 125 25.73 16.11 -15.40
C ASN A 125 25.67 14.59 -15.15
N ARG A 126 24.96 13.84 -16.00
CA ARG A 126 25.17 12.39 -16.18
C ARG A 126 25.08 12.00 -17.66
N PRO A 127 25.77 10.93 -18.09
CA PRO A 127 26.17 10.72 -19.46
C PRO A 127 24.95 10.46 -20.36
N SER A 128 24.75 11.34 -21.32
CA SER A 128 23.82 11.14 -22.42
C SER A 128 24.16 9.83 -23.13
N VAL A 129 23.22 8.90 -23.17
CA VAL A 129 23.28 7.76 -24.08
C VAL A 129 23.24 8.33 -25.50
N LYS A 130 24.40 8.34 -26.16
CA LYS A 130 24.56 8.85 -27.52
C LYS A 130 23.69 8.01 -28.47
N LYS A 131 22.54 8.55 -28.89
CA LYS A 131 21.80 8.05 -30.05
C LYS A 131 22.63 8.35 -31.31
N ARG A 132 23.10 7.31 -32.01
CA ARG A 132 23.52 7.45 -33.41
C ARG A 132 22.26 7.48 -34.27
N LEU A 133 21.93 8.66 -34.78
CA LEU A 133 20.87 8.84 -35.76
C LEU A 133 21.41 8.43 -37.14
N GLY A 134 20.86 7.37 -37.73
CA GLY A 134 21.17 6.97 -39.09
C GLY A 134 20.58 7.98 -40.08
N GLN A 135 21.44 8.64 -40.86
CA GLN A 135 21.04 9.46 -42.00
C GLN A 135 20.54 8.57 -43.14
N VAL A 136 19.37 8.87 -43.70
CA VAL A 136 19.01 8.47 -45.06
C VAL A 136 18.44 9.70 -45.77
N LYS A 137 18.94 9.93 -46.99
CA LYS A 137 18.71 11.09 -47.86
C LYS A 137 17.31 11.05 -48.48
N ASN A 138 16.73 12.24 -48.66
CA ASN A 138 15.49 12.47 -49.39
C ASN A 138 15.78 12.63 -50.89
N GLU A 139 15.02 11.96 -51.75
CA GLU A 139 14.67 12.44 -53.10
C GLU A 139 13.16 12.22 -53.30
N THR A 140 12.49 13.28 -53.77
CA THR A 140 11.02 13.42 -53.91
C THR A 140 10.63 13.67 -55.36
N ALA A 141 9.47 13.18 -55.80
CA ALA A 141 8.40 13.89 -56.56
C ALA A 141 7.39 12.90 -57.23
N PRO A 142 6.17 13.32 -57.68
CA PRO A 142 5.13 14.12 -57.02
C PRO A 142 3.66 13.58 -57.21
N VAL A 143 2.67 14.30 -56.64
CA VAL A 143 1.20 14.35 -56.96
C VAL A 143 0.31 13.29 -56.25
N SER A 144 -0.86 13.54 -55.63
CA SER A 144 -1.92 14.57 -55.73
C SER A 144 -2.72 14.75 -54.42
N TYR A 145 -3.49 15.83 -54.40
CA TYR A 145 -4.39 16.44 -53.41
C TYR A 145 -5.15 15.57 -52.37
N SER A 146 -5.02 16.04 -51.12
CA SER A 146 -5.99 16.07 -50.00
C SER A 146 -6.72 14.79 -49.56
N ALA A 147 -6.40 14.40 -48.32
CA ALA A 147 -6.75 13.18 -47.61
C ALA A 147 -8.24 12.94 -47.30
N PRO A 148 -8.69 11.67 -47.34
CA PRO A 148 -9.64 11.10 -46.41
C PRO A 148 -8.90 10.23 -45.38
N SER A 149 -9.23 10.41 -44.10
CA SER A 149 -8.71 9.58 -43.02
C SER A 149 -9.53 8.29 -42.95
N GLU A 150 -8.92 7.14 -43.27
CA GLU A 150 -9.48 5.81 -42.98
C GLU A 150 -8.46 4.91 -42.25
N THR A 151 -8.85 4.55 -41.03
CA THR A 151 -8.78 3.25 -40.35
C THR A 151 -7.89 2.14 -40.94
N GLU A 152 -7.09 1.49 -40.09
CA GLU A 152 -6.78 0.06 -40.27
C GLU A 152 -6.93 -0.74 -38.98
N VAL A 153 -7.74 -1.79 -39.13
CA VAL A 153 -8.04 -2.88 -38.20
C VAL A 153 -6.84 -3.82 -38.18
N SER A 154 -6.47 -4.34 -37.01
CA SER A 154 -5.62 -5.55 -36.93
C SER A 154 -6.29 -6.57 -36.02
N GLU A 155 -6.74 -7.65 -36.65
CA GLU A 155 -7.12 -8.89 -35.98
C GLU A 155 -5.86 -9.60 -35.45
N THR A 156 -5.92 -10.09 -34.21
CA THR A 156 -5.19 -11.31 -33.83
C THR A 156 -6.02 -12.14 -32.87
N LYS A 157 -6.16 -13.42 -33.21
CA LYS A 157 -6.92 -14.47 -32.51
C LYS A 157 -6.26 -14.89 -31.18
N TYR A 158 -7.17 -15.19 -30.25
CA TYR A 158 -7.11 -15.89 -28.96
C TYR A 158 -5.88 -16.73 -28.59
N SER A 159 -5.51 -16.63 -27.31
CA SER A 159 -5.38 -17.82 -26.45
C SER A 159 -5.92 -17.49 -25.06
N GLU A 160 -7.10 -18.03 -24.76
CA GLU A 160 -7.68 -18.02 -23.43
C GLU A 160 -6.79 -18.85 -22.51
N THR A 161 -6.46 -18.32 -21.34
CA THR A 161 -6.02 -19.14 -20.22
C THR A 161 -6.62 -18.52 -18.97
N GLU A 162 -7.77 -19.04 -18.57
CA GLU A 162 -8.26 -18.88 -17.21
C GLU A 162 -7.18 -19.37 -16.25
N SER A 163 -6.85 -18.56 -15.26
CA SER A 163 -6.03 -18.99 -14.11
C SER A 163 -6.47 -18.21 -12.88
N LEU A 164 -7.54 -18.74 -12.28
CA LEU A 164 -7.94 -18.71 -10.88
C LEU A 164 -7.09 -17.82 -9.96
N PHE A 165 -7.72 -16.73 -9.50
CA PHE A 165 -7.31 -16.01 -8.31
C PHE A 165 -7.57 -16.89 -7.08
N ILE A 166 -6.50 -17.45 -6.52
CA ILE A 166 -6.52 -17.99 -5.16
C ILE A 166 -5.85 -16.95 -4.26
N GLU A 167 -6.66 -16.31 -3.42
CA GLU A 167 -6.21 -15.57 -2.26
C GLU A 167 -5.78 -16.61 -1.20
N GLU A 168 -4.47 -16.83 -1.06
CA GLU A 168 -3.96 -17.54 0.11
C GLU A 168 -3.64 -16.52 1.20
N GLU A 169 -4.46 -16.55 2.24
CA GLU A 169 -4.10 -16.18 3.60
C GLU A 169 -2.91 -17.04 4.06
N GLU A 170 -1.86 -16.38 4.57
CA GLU A 170 -0.98 -17.03 5.54
C GLU A 170 -0.70 -16.05 6.67
N GLU A 171 -1.37 -16.32 7.79
CA GLU A 171 -0.85 -16.07 9.13
C GLU A 171 0.54 -16.68 9.26
N ARG A 172 1.52 -15.95 9.80
CA ARG A 172 2.47 -16.53 10.76
C ARG A 172 3.04 -15.49 11.72
N ASN A 173 2.61 -15.70 12.96
CA ASN A 173 3.11 -15.28 14.25
C ASN A 173 4.65 -15.13 14.32
N SER A 174 5.15 -13.97 14.74
CA SER A 174 6.44 -13.84 15.45
C SER A 174 6.48 -12.54 16.25
N GLN A 175 6.78 -12.69 17.55
CA GLN A 175 6.72 -11.65 18.58
C GLN A 175 7.77 -10.53 18.43
N PRO A 176 7.54 -9.35 19.05
CA PRO A 176 8.30 -8.13 18.80
C PRO A 176 9.51 -7.99 19.75
N ILE A 177 10.65 -7.51 19.24
CA ILE A 177 11.76 -7.03 20.07
C ILE A 177 12.01 -5.53 19.77
N LEU A 178 11.88 -4.77 20.86
CA LEU A 178 11.88 -3.31 21.12
C LEU A 178 13.02 -2.52 20.42
N ARG A 179 12.96 -1.21 20.08
CA ARG A 179 12.30 -0.04 20.69
C ARG A 179 11.91 1.00 19.62
N ARG A 180 10.71 1.55 19.75
CA ARG A 180 10.05 2.46 18.80
C ARG A 180 10.12 3.91 19.33
N LYS A 181 10.50 4.88 18.50
CA LYS A 181 10.18 6.31 18.76
C LYS A 181 8.65 6.43 18.69
N VAL A 182 8.04 6.65 19.85
CA VAL A 182 6.60 6.52 20.05
C VAL A 182 5.88 7.73 19.47
N GLU A 183 5.18 7.55 18.35
CA GLU A 183 4.08 8.45 17.96
C GLU A 183 2.94 8.28 19.00
N LYS A 184 2.52 9.40 19.58
CA LYS A 184 1.43 9.47 20.56
C LYS A 184 0.13 8.95 19.93
N VAL A 185 -0.74 8.37 20.75
CA VAL A 185 -1.98 7.65 20.38
C VAL A 185 -3.08 8.62 19.88
N THR A 186 -2.75 9.65 19.11
CA THR A 186 -3.69 10.73 18.74
C THR A 186 -4.42 10.49 17.41
N LYS A 187 -4.46 9.25 16.89
CA LYS A 187 -5.02 8.98 15.55
C LYS A 187 -6.56 8.84 15.52
N TYR A 188 -7.21 8.51 16.63
CA TYR A 188 -8.65 8.22 16.65
C TYR A 188 -9.45 9.32 17.34
N ASP A 189 -10.58 9.68 16.75
CA ASP A 189 -11.50 10.66 17.33
C ASP A 189 -12.07 10.14 18.65
N ARG A 190 -12.03 10.97 19.69
CA ARG A 190 -12.54 10.67 21.03
C ARG A 190 -13.98 10.17 21.00
N ASP A 191 -14.82 10.85 20.21
CA ASP A 191 -16.26 10.55 20.10
C ASP A 191 -16.50 9.21 19.40
N TYR A 192 -15.60 8.81 18.50
CA TYR A 192 -15.66 7.51 17.85
C TYR A 192 -15.33 6.38 18.84
N ILE A 193 -14.29 6.54 19.65
CA ILE A 193 -13.94 5.57 20.70
C ILE A 193 -15.04 5.50 21.77
N TRP A 194 -15.64 6.63 22.13
CA TRP A 194 -16.79 6.69 23.03
C TRP A 194 -17.94 5.81 22.52
N GLY A 195 -18.32 5.95 21.24
CA GLY A 195 -19.38 5.16 20.62
C GLY A 195 -19.09 3.66 20.67
N LEU A 196 -17.86 3.25 20.34
CA LEU A 196 -17.45 1.83 20.38
C LEU A 196 -17.54 1.23 21.80
N VAL A 197 -17.11 1.99 22.81
CA VAL A 197 -17.18 1.54 24.21
C VAL A 197 -18.63 1.45 24.68
N GLN A 198 -19.47 2.41 24.29
CA GLN A 198 -20.90 2.40 24.62
C GLN A 198 -21.63 1.21 24.00
N ASP A 199 -21.33 0.90 22.73
CA ASP A 199 -21.84 -0.28 22.05
C ASP A 199 -21.38 -1.58 22.74
N GLN A 200 -20.15 -1.61 23.25
CA GLN A 200 -19.63 -2.76 23.99
C GLN A 200 -20.37 -2.98 25.32
N PHE A 201 -20.67 -1.93 26.08
CA PHE A 201 -21.49 -2.05 27.30
C PHE A 201 -22.89 -2.60 27.01
N ARG A 202 -23.51 -2.18 25.89
CA ARG A 202 -24.81 -2.71 25.46
C ARG A 202 -24.74 -4.20 25.13
N ARG A 203 -23.66 -4.65 24.49
CA ARG A 203 -23.43 -6.07 24.17
C ARG A 203 -23.24 -6.92 25.42
N GLU A 204 -22.58 -6.37 26.44
CA GLU A 204 -22.34 -7.03 27.74
C GLU A 204 -23.57 -6.97 28.68
N GLY A 205 -24.72 -6.48 28.19
CA GLY A 205 -25.98 -6.52 28.91
C GLY A 205 -26.17 -5.45 29.97
N PHE A 206 -25.39 -4.36 29.94
CA PHE A 206 -25.58 -3.24 30.85
C PHE A 206 -26.89 -2.49 30.54
N SER A 207 -27.59 -2.06 31.60
CA SER A 207 -28.70 -1.11 31.46
C SER A 207 -28.18 0.27 31.07
N GLU A 208 -29.04 1.08 30.47
CA GLU A 208 -28.68 2.44 30.01
C GLU A 208 -28.13 3.31 31.15
N ALA A 209 -28.80 3.30 32.31
CA ALA A 209 -28.33 4.00 33.51
C ALA A 209 -26.99 3.47 34.05
N ALA A 210 -26.75 2.15 34.00
CA ALA A 210 -25.48 1.58 34.44
C ALA A 210 -24.33 1.94 33.49
N SER A 211 -24.60 1.96 32.19
CA SER A 211 -23.63 2.39 31.18
C SER A 211 -23.25 3.86 31.35
N GLU A 212 -24.20 4.77 31.56
CA GLU A 212 -23.91 6.19 31.80
C GLU A 212 -23.01 6.42 33.03
N ILE A 213 -23.29 5.71 34.13
CA ILE A 213 -22.49 5.81 35.36
C ILE A 213 -21.09 5.20 35.18
N ALA A 214 -20.96 4.12 34.39
CA ALA A 214 -19.67 3.53 34.05
C ALA A 214 -18.85 4.47 33.15
N MET A 215 -19.51 5.09 32.17
CA MET A 215 -18.90 6.01 31.20
C MET A 215 -18.46 7.35 31.81
N THR A 216 -18.87 7.68 33.04
CA THR A 216 -18.44 8.91 33.73
C THR A 216 -16.91 8.99 33.90
N ASP A 217 -16.23 7.84 34.03
CA ASP A 217 -14.77 7.77 34.16
C ASP A 217 -14.03 7.66 32.81
N PHE A 218 -14.76 7.71 31.69
CA PHE A 218 -14.20 7.49 30.35
C PHE A 218 -13.00 8.37 30.07
N GLU A 219 -13.06 9.68 30.35
CA GLU A 219 -11.99 10.61 30.01
C GLU A 219 -10.67 10.25 30.70
N ARG A 220 -10.74 9.89 31.99
CA ARG A 220 -9.58 9.50 32.78
C ARG A 220 -8.95 8.23 32.24
N ILE A 221 -9.77 7.25 31.87
CA ILE A 221 -9.32 5.93 31.42
C ILE A 221 -8.85 5.99 29.97
N TYR A 222 -9.49 6.81 29.13
CA TYR A 222 -9.08 7.11 27.77
C TYR A 222 -7.69 7.75 27.76
N GLN A 223 -7.47 8.81 28.54
CA GLN A 223 -6.16 9.45 28.64
C GLN A 223 -5.09 8.48 29.17
N TYR A 224 -5.42 7.69 30.21
CA TYR A 224 -4.54 6.64 30.71
C TYR A 224 -4.19 5.60 29.62
N ALA A 225 -5.15 5.24 28.77
CA ALA A 225 -4.92 4.36 27.64
C ALA A 225 -4.00 4.99 26.60
N LEU A 226 -4.14 6.28 26.29
CA LEU A 226 -3.25 6.97 25.36
C LEU A 226 -1.79 7.02 25.88
N ASP A 227 -1.62 7.15 27.19
CA ASP A 227 -0.30 7.26 27.82
C ASP A 227 0.39 5.90 27.98
N ASN A 228 -0.38 4.81 28.15
CA ASN A 228 0.15 3.49 28.48
C ASN A 228 0.07 2.47 27.33
N VAL A 229 -0.89 2.61 26.41
CA VAL A 229 -1.04 1.69 25.29
C VAL A 229 -0.12 2.13 24.15
N ARG A 230 1.10 1.59 24.15
CA ARG A 230 2.06 1.83 23.08
C ARG A 230 1.60 1.09 21.82
N PHE A 231 1.12 1.86 20.85
CA PHE A 231 0.83 1.48 19.46
C PHE A 231 -0.45 0.70 19.20
N VAL A 232 -1.54 1.46 19.09
CA VAL A 232 -2.83 0.93 18.66
C VAL A 232 -3.06 1.18 17.17
N ARG A 233 -2.99 0.12 16.36
CA ARG A 233 -3.21 0.18 14.90
C ARG A 233 -4.68 0.17 14.49
N ARG A 234 -5.59 -0.09 15.43
CA ARG A 234 -7.03 -0.25 15.22
C ARG A 234 -7.82 0.38 16.36
N ALA A 235 -8.85 1.17 16.06
CA ALA A 235 -9.64 1.88 17.07
C ALA A 235 -10.30 0.92 18.07
N GLU A 236 -10.68 -0.26 17.62
CA GLU A 236 -11.34 -1.31 18.38
C GLU A 236 -10.47 -1.80 19.55
N VAL A 237 -9.15 -1.91 19.32
CA VAL A 237 -8.21 -2.35 20.37
C VAL A 237 -8.06 -1.28 21.46
N LEU A 238 -8.12 0.00 21.07
CA LEU A 238 -8.08 1.11 22.02
C LEU A 238 -9.39 1.16 22.82
N ALA A 239 -10.52 1.01 22.13
CA ALA A 239 -11.84 0.94 22.75
C ALA A 239 -11.95 -0.23 23.73
N GLU A 240 -11.45 -1.41 23.38
CA GLU A 240 -11.44 -2.59 24.26
C GLU A 240 -10.62 -2.37 25.53
N PHE A 241 -9.43 -1.74 25.40
CA PHE A 241 -8.62 -1.39 26.56
C PHE A 241 -9.34 -0.41 27.50
N VAL A 242 -9.98 0.61 26.93
CA VAL A 242 -10.74 1.61 27.68
C VAL A 242 -11.95 0.98 28.35
N PHE A 243 -12.68 0.12 27.63
CA PHE A 243 -13.80 -0.64 28.17
C PHE A 243 -13.37 -1.49 29.37
N ASN A 244 -12.29 -2.25 29.26
CA ASN A 244 -11.78 -3.08 30.36
C ASN A 244 -11.38 -2.25 31.59
N GLY A 245 -10.81 -1.06 31.38
CA GLY A 245 -10.54 -0.10 32.45
C GLY A 245 -11.82 0.36 33.15
N LEU A 246 -12.84 0.75 32.37
CA LEU A 246 -14.12 1.21 32.89
C LEU A 246 -14.87 0.10 33.65
N TYR A 247 -14.87 -1.11 33.09
CA TYR A 247 -15.48 -2.28 33.71
C TYR A 247 -14.82 -2.64 35.05
N SER A 248 -13.49 -2.50 35.15
CA SER A 248 -12.76 -2.69 36.40
C SER A 248 -13.15 -1.65 37.47
N VAL A 249 -13.26 -0.38 37.09
CA VAL A 249 -13.68 0.68 38.01
C VAL A 249 -15.15 0.50 38.43
N TRP A 250 -16.02 0.12 37.50
CA TRP A 250 -17.41 -0.23 37.79
C TRP A 250 -17.51 -1.35 38.82
N ASN A 251 -16.81 -2.47 38.61
CA ASN A 251 -16.81 -3.59 39.54
C ASN A 251 -16.30 -3.21 40.95
N ASN A 252 -15.32 -2.30 41.03
CA ASN A 252 -14.84 -1.77 42.30
C ASN A 252 -15.89 -0.88 42.99
N ARG A 253 -16.69 -0.10 42.24
CA ARG A 253 -17.81 0.67 42.81
C ARG A 253 -18.92 -0.23 43.31
N VAL A 254 -19.32 -1.23 42.52
CA VAL A 254 -20.36 -2.19 42.92
C VAL A 254 -19.96 -2.94 44.19
N ARG A 255 -18.69 -3.34 44.32
CA ARG A 255 -18.18 -3.99 45.54
C ARG A 255 -18.11 -3.08 46.76
N LYS A 256 -17.88 -1.76 46.58
CA LYS A 256 -17.82 -0.80 47.70
C LYS A 256 -19.17 -0.19 48.08
N GLY A 257 -20.13 -0.16 47.17
CA GLY A 257 -21.48 0.38 47.39
C GLY A 257 -22.52 -0.66 47.80
N GLY A 258 -22.17 -1.93 47.83
CA GLY A 258 -23.03 -3.04 48.28
C GLY A 258 -22.81 -3.46 49.74
N GLY A 259 -22.24 -2.58 50.57
CA GLY A 259 -22.05 -2.78 52.01
C GLY A 259 -22.82 -1.74 52.82
#